data_AF-A0A2A7HQ99-F1
#
_entry.id   AF-A0A2A7HQ99-F1
#
_cell.length_a   1.000
_cell.length_b   1.000
_cell.length_c   1.000
_cell.angle_alpha   90.00
_cell.angle_beta   90.00
_cell.angle_gamma   90.00
#
_symmetry.space_group_name_H-M   'P 1'
#
loop_
_entity.id
_entity.type
_entity.pdbx_description
1 polymer ?
#
loop_
_entity_poly.entity_id
_entity_poly.type
_entity_poly.pdbx_seq_one_letter_code
_entity_poly.pdbx_strand_id
1 'polypeptide(L)'
;MQLHYINGEPTPETAQYIHNIETIRGLEQELGLEKYGIYSLSWDDVKALYDSGKLTYAQLKIIYNRMKVKDTSIHNTYLDEDGNMIDGRQSN
;
A
#
# COMPACT_ATOMS: atom_id res chain seq x y z
N MET A 1 -5.21 -6.51 -13.60
CA MET A 1 -5.22 -5.05 -13.87
C MET A 1 -4.53 -4.86 -15.20
N GLN A 2 -5.24 -4.40 -16.23
CA GLN A 2 -4.61 -4.01 -17.51
C GLN A 2 -4.19 -2.54 -17.42
N LEU A 3 -3.02 -2.20 -17.96
CA LEU A 3 -2.57 -0.82 -18.07
C LEU A 3 -3.24 -0.20 -19.29
N HIS A 4 -3.81 0.99 -19.14
CA HIS A 4 -4.55 1.67 -20.20
C HIS A 4 -3.80 2.93 -20.64
N TYR A 5 -3.60 3.03 -21.95
CA TYR A 5 -2.93 4.14 -22.61
C TYR A 5 -3.86 4.76 -23.64
N ILE A 6 -3.88 6.09 -23.72
CA ILE A 6 -4.63 6.85 -24.73
C ILE A 6 -3.60 7.66 -25.51
N ASN A 7 -3.50 7.43 -26.82
CA ASN A 7 -2.53 8.08 -27.71
C ASN A 7 -1.05 7.91 -27.28
N GLY A 8 -0.70 6.79 -26.65
CA GLY A 8 0.65 6.51 -26.16
C GLY A 8 0.93 7.02 -24.75
N GLU A 9 0.07 7.90 -24.21
CA GLU A 9 0.18 8.40 -22.84
C GLU A 9 -0.59 7.51 -21.85
N PRO A 10 -0.06 7.26 -20.65
CA PRO A 10 -0.79 6.52 -19.63
C PRO A 10 -2.02 7.31 -19.19
N THR A 11 -3.14 6.62 -19.04
CA THR A 11 -4.30 7.17 -18.32
C THR A 11 -3.91 7.59 -16.90
N PRO A 12 -4.61 8.54 -16.26
CA PRO A 12 -4.33 8.95 -14.88
C PRO A 12 -4.26 7.78 -13.89
N GLU A 13 -5.15 6.80 -14.04
CA GLU A 13 -5.17 5.58 -13.22
C GLU A 13 -3.91 4.73 -13.44
N THR A 14 -3.46 4.61 -14.69
CA THR A 14 -2.25 3.87 -15.06
C THR A 14 -1.00 4.59 -14.55
N ALA A 15 -0.93 5.91 -14.70
CA ALA A 15 0.15 6.73 -14.17
C ALA A 15 0.24 6.62 -12.64
N GLN A 16 -0.89 6.70 -11.94
CA GLN A 16 -0.95 6.52 -10.49
C GLN A 16 -0.51 5.11 -10.08
N TYR A 17 -0.91 4.08 -10.82
CA TYR A 17 -0.50 2.70 -10.54
C TYR A 17 1.02 2.53 -10.73
N ILE A 18 1.59 3.07 -11.80
CA ILE A 18 3.04 3.06 -12.06
C ILE A 18 3.78 3.78 -10.92
N HIS A 19 3.36 5.01 -10.60
CA HIS A 19 3.93 5.79 -9.50
C HIS A 19 3.89 5.03 -8.17
N ASN A 20 2.76 4.36 -7.86
CA ASN A 20 2.64 3.57 -6.64
C ASN A 20 3.60 2.39 -6.63
N ILE A 21 3.80 1.70 -7.76
CA ILE A 21 4.79 0.62 -7.87
C ILE A 21 6.19 1.16 -7.64
N GLU A 22 6.56 2.25 -8.31
CA GLU A 22 7.89 2.85 -8.20
C GLU A 22 8.17 3.34 -6.77
N THR A 23 7.19 3.97 -6.14
CA THR A 23 7.25 4.40 -4.74
C THR A 23 7.57 3.22 -3.81
N ILE A 24 6.86 2.10 -3.97
CA ILE A 24 7.09 0.91 -3.15
C ILE A 24 8.43 0.24 -3.48
N ARG A 25 8.85 0.26 -4.75
CA ARG A 25 10.15 -0.26 -5.18
C ARG A 25 11.30 0.48 -4.49
N GLY A 26 11.25 1.81 -4.46
CA GLY A 26 12.24 2.63 -3.76
C GLY A 26 12.28 2.32 -2.26
N LEU A 27 11.10 2.24 -1.64
CA LEU A 27 10.99 1.88 -0.23
C LEU A 27 11.56 0.48 0.08
N GLU A 28 11.30 -0.52 -0.76
CA GLU A 28 11.87 -1.86 -0.59
C GLU A 28 13.40 -1.83 -0.66
N GLN A 29 13.99 -1.03 -1.56
CA GLN A 29 15.44 -0.86 -1.65
C GLN A 29 16.01 -0.18 -0.39
N GLU A 30 15.36 0.87 0.11
CA GLU A 30 15.77 1.56 1.34
C GLU A 30 15.71 0.65 2.57
N LEU A 31 14.72 -0.25 2.62
CA LEU A 31 14.54 -1.23 3.70
C LEU A 31 15.38 -2.51 3.51
N GLY A 32 16.10 -2.65 2.39
CA GLY A 32 16.88 -3.86 2.08
C GLY A 32 16.01 -5.10 1.81
N LEU A 33 14.77 -4.90 1.38
CA LEU A 33 13.80 -5.97 1.07
C LEU A 33 13.94 -6.42 -0.39
N GLU A 34 13.63 -7.70 -0.62
CA GLU A 34 13.52 -8.24 -1.98
C GLU A 34 12.31 -7.67 -2.72
N LYS A 35 12.25 -7.99 -4.02
CA LYS A 35 11.16 -7.55 -4.89
C LYS A 35 9.81 -8.03 -4.35
N TYR A 36 8.91 -7.10 -3.98
CA TYR A 36 7.59 -7.38 -3.36
C TYR A 36 7.67 -7.89 -1.91
N GLY A 37 8.84 -7.86 -1.29
CA GLY A 37 9.06 -8.30 0.08
C GLY A 37 8.24 -7.51 1.11
N ILE A 38 7.89 -6.25 0.83
CA ILE A 38 7.06 -5.47 1.76
C ILE A 38 5.67 -6.07 1.93
N TYR A 39 5.15 -6.75 0.92
CA TYR A 39 3.83 -7.40 0.97
C TYR A 39 3.88 -8.77 1.64
N SER A 40 5.06 -9.25 2.01
CA SER A 40 5.26 -10.47 2.81
C SER A 40 5.36 -10.17 4.31
N LEU A 41 5.45 -8.89 4.69
CA LEU A 41 5.47 -8.46 6.08
C LEU A 41 4.08 -8.60 6.70
N SER A 42 4.05 -8.80 8.03
CA SER A 42 2.81 -8.72 8.78
C SER A 42 2.31 -7.26 8.84
N TRP A 43 1.02 -7.06 9.13
CA TRP A 43 0.51 -5.70 9.34
C TRP A 43 1.22 -4.99 10.49
N ASP A 44 1.58 -5.72 11.55
CA ASP A 44 2.30 -5.18 12.70
C ASP A 44 3.69 -4.66 12.31
N ASP A 45 4.40 -5.38 11.43
CA ASP A 45 5.69 -4.92 10.89
C ASP A 45 5.53 -3.64 10.06
N VAL A 46 4.51 -3.60 9.18
CA VAL A 46 4.21 -2.41 8.37
C VAL A 46 3.86 -1.22 9.28
N LYS A 47 3.08 -1.45 10.35
CA LYS A 47 2.73 -0.41 11.32
C LYS A 47 3.96 0.08 12.09
N ALA A 48 4.85 -0.82 12.51
CA ALA A 48 6.11 -0.43 13.17
C ALA A 48 7.02 0.42 12.26
N LEU A 49 7.04 0.15 10.95
CA LEU A 49 7.76 0.98 9.98
C LEU A 49 7.14 2.39 9.87
N TYR A 50 5.81 2.50 9.91
CA TYR A 50 5.13 3.80 9.94
C TYR A 50 5.38 4.55 11.25
N ASP A 51 5.23 3.89 12.39
CA ASP A 51 5.40 4.50 13.72
C ASP A 51 6.85 4.92 13.98
N SER A 52 7.81 4.24 13.36
CA SER A 52 9.23 4.65 13.39
C SER A 52 9.57 5.79 12.41
N GLY A 53 8.60 6.28 11.65
CA GLY A 53 8.77 7.36 10.67
C GLY A 53 9.45 6.94 9.37
N LYS A 54 9.64 5.63 9.13
CA LYS A 54 10.19 5.11 7.87
C LYS A 54 9.18 5.09 6.74
N LEU A 55 7.88 5.15 7.06
CA LEU A 55 6.81 5.28 6.08
C LEU A 55 6.08 6.61 6.26
N THR A 56 5.76 7.24 5.14
CA THR A 56 4.73 8.28 5.10
C THR A 56 3.33 7.65 5.09
N TYR A 57 2.32 8.42 5.50
CA TYR A 57 0.93 7.96 5.42
C TYR A 57 0.51 7.58 3.99
N ALA A 58 1.02 8.29 2.97
CA ALA A 58 0.77 7.96 1.57
C ALA A 58 1.32 6.57 1.21
N GLN A 59 2.55 6.25 1.62
CA GLN A 59 3.15 4.92 1.40
C GLN A 59 2.39 3.83 2.16
N LEU A 60 2.05 4.09 3.43
CA LEU A 60 1.23 3.17 4.23
C LEU A 60 -0.10 2.84 3.53
N LYS A 61 -0.78 3.87 3.00
CA LYS A 61 -2.04 3.72 2.25
C LYS A 61 -1.88 2.89 0.98
N ILE A 62 -0.77 3.06 0.24
CA ILE A 62 -0.47 2.24 -0.95
C ILE A 62 -0.31 0.77 -0.55
N ILE A 63 0.48 0.48 0.50
CA ILE A 63 0.74 -0.88 1.00
C ILE A 63 -0.58 -1.53 1.43
N TYR A 64 -1.34 -0.83 2.29
CA TYR A 64 -2.63 -1.28 2.79
C TYR A 64 -3.60 -1.65 1.66
N ASN A 65 -3.80 -0.76 0.69
CA ASN A 65 -4.71 -1.01 -0.42
C ASN A 65 -4.28 -2.25 -1.24
N ARG A 66 -2.98 -2.46 -1.40
CA ARG A 66 -2.46 -3.62 -2.12
C ARG A 66 -2.60 -4.92 -1.33
N MET A 67 -2.36 -4.89 -0.02
CA MET A 67 -2.58 -6.03 0.87
C MET A 67 -4.06 -6.40 0.90
N LYS A 68 -4.96 -5.42 1.00
CA LYS A 68 -6.42 -5.60 1.00
C LYS A 68 -6.96 -6.30 -0.24
N VAL A 69 -6.32 -6.12 -1.39
CA VAL A 69 -6.66 -6.83 -2.64
C VAL A 69 -6.29 -8.31 -2.57
N LYS A 70 -5.24 -8.68 -1.82
CA LYS A 70 -4.74 -10.05 -1.71
C LYS A 70 -5.34 -10.80 -0.52
N ASP A 71 -5.46 -10.13 0.61
CA ASP A 71 -5.92 -10.69 1.87
C ASP A 71 -7.37 -10.27 2.13
N THR A 72 -8.27 -11.24 2.01
CA THR A 72 -9.71 -11.03 2.21
C THR A 72 -10.08 -10.83 3.68
N SER A 73 -9.20 -11.21 4.63
CA SER A 73 -9.46 -11.04 6.07
C SER A 73 -9.54 -9.57 6.48
N ILE A 74 -8.79 -8.70 5.80
CA ILE A 74 -8.77 -7.25 6.03
C ILE A 74 -9.66 -6.48 5.03
N HIS A 75 -10.53 -7.16 4.28
CA HIS A 75 -11.38 -6.49 3.28
C HIS A 75 -12.38 -5.50 3.90
N ASN A 76 -12.85 -5.79 5.11
CA ASN A 76 -13.79 -4.94 5.83
C ASN A 76 -13.12 -3.90 6.73
N THR A 77 -11.80 -3.70 6.62
CA THR A 77 -11.12 -2.66 7.41
C THR A 77 -11.00 -1.35 6.62
N TYR A 78 -10.60 -0.28 7.30
CA TYR A 78 -10.11 0.96 6.70
C TYR A 78 -8.94 1.51 7.51
N LEU A 79 -8.16 2.42 6.92
CA LEU A 79 -7.16 3.19 7.65
C LEU A 79 -7.78 4.49 8.17
N ASP A 80 -7.60 4.76 9.47
CA ASP A 80 -7.91 6.07 10.05
C ASP A 80 -6.83 7.11 9.70
N GLU A 81 -6.95 8.32 10.27
CA GLU A 81 -6.01 9.43 10.06
C GLU A 81 -4.63 9.17 10.69
N ASP A 82 -4.58 8.30 11.70
CA ASP A 82 -3.38 7.90 12.42
C ASP A 82 -2.70 6.66 11.80
N GLY A 83 -3.26 6.10 10.73
CA GLY A 83 -2.73 4.92 10.05
C GLY A 83 -3.03 3.60 10.76
N ASN A 84 -3.98 3.57 11.67
CA ASN A 84 -4.46 2.34 12.29
C ASN A 84 -5.48 1.65 11.39
N MET A 85 -5.42 0.31 11.36
CA MET A 85 -6.40 -0.51 10.66
C MET A 85 -7.59 -0.78 11.57
N ILE A 86 -8.74 -0.19 11.23
CA ILE A 86 -9.99 -0.30 12.00
C ILE A 86 -10.93 -1.27 11.30
N ASP A 87 -11.56 -2.19 12.05
CA ASP A 87 -12.59 -3.07 11.49
C ASP A 87 -13.89 -2.27 11.27
N GLY A 88 -14.28 -2.12 10.01
CA GLY A 88 -15.50 -1.44 9.60
C GLY A 88 -16.78 -2.15 10.06
N ARG A 89 -16.71 -3.40 10.53
CA ARG A 89 -17.83 -4.11 11.17
C ARG A 89 -18.13 -3.62 12.58
N GLN A 90 -17.17 -2.97 13.25
CA GLN A 90 -17.34 -2.47 14.62
C GLN A 90 -18.03 -1.10 14.68
N SER A 91 -18.34 -0.49 13.55
CA SER A 91 -19.19 0.72 13.48
C SER A 91 -20.68 0.33 13.51
N ASN A 92 -21.19 -0.05 14.68
CA ASN A 92 -22.63 -0.16 14.97
C ASN A 92 -22.90 0.19 16.43
#